data_AF-A0A0E0CTI4-F1
#
_entry.id   AF-A0A0E0CTI4-F1
#
_cell.length_a   1.000
_cell.length_b   1.000
_cell.length_c   1.000
_cell.angle_alpha   90.00
_cell.angle_beta   90.00
_cell.angle_gamma   90.00
#
_symmetry.space_group_name_H-M   'P 1'
#
loop_
_entity.id
_entity.type
_entity.pdbx_description
1 polymer ?
#
loop_
_entity_poly.entity_id
_entity_poly.type
_entity_poly.pdbx_seq_one_letter_code
_entity_poly.pdbx_strand_id
1 'polypeptide(L)'
;MEREEDASSTPLPGGADDYIRDSIHDSLGLPVSDRSLRLKLLASEDHRRRLQDHVFALEEDLRAAARRIEQLKAESAMNAAGLRRCIEEKETMVSAYNDLSSHSAKLERECTLYERDLERAMESCDDLAKENDEMRARLNDHTTLPPPAPRSLARVRV
;
A
#
# COMPACT_ATOMS: atom_id res chain seq x y z
N MET A 1 -97.03 7.29 14.42
CA MET A 1 -95.87 7.40 13.51
C MET A 1 -94.81 8.16 14.25
N GLU A 2 -94.04 7.43 15.04
CA GLU A 2 -92.91 7.97 15.80
C GLU A 2 -91.77 8.19 14.80
N ARG A 3 -91.18 9.39 14.84
CA ARG A 3 -89.98 9.71 14.07
C ARG A 3 -88.81 9.03 14.79
N GLU A 4 -88.13 8.13 14.08
CA GLU A 4 -86.79 7.71 14.46
C GLU A 4 -85.88 8.93 14.39
N GLU A 5 -85.48 9.44 15.55
CA GLU A 5 -84.35 10.36 15.67
C GLU A 5 -83.07 9.53 15.56
N ASP A 6 -82.33 9.79 14.48
CA ASP A 6 -81.06 9.15 14.13
C ASP A 6 -80.00 9.45 15.20
N ALA A 7 -79.76 8.47 16.08
CA ALA A 7 -78.89 8.55 17.23
C ALA A 7 -77.40 8.31 16.88
N SER A 8 -76.87 8.98 15.86
CA SER A 8 -75.47 8.77 15.43
C SER A 8 -74.57 10.01 15.45
N SER A 9 -75.05 11.20 15.84
CA SER A 9 -74.25 12.43 15.82
C SER A 9 -73.63 12.74 17.19
N THR A 10 -72.72 11.89 17.68
CA THR A 10 -71.78 12.33 18.73
C THR A 10 -70.80 13.31 18.10
N PRO A 11 -70.78 14.60 18.49
CA PRO A 11 -69.91 15.58 17.86
C PRO A 11 -68.44 15.21 18.10
N LEU A 12 -67.66 15.07 17.02
CA LEU A 12 -66.22 14.88 17.12
C LEU A 12 -65.59 16.10 17.83
N PRO A 13 -64.66 15.88 18.78
CA PRO A 13 -64.08 16.95 19.57
C PRO A 13 -63.35 17.98 18.68
N GLY A 14 -63.52 19.26 19.01
CA GLY A 14 -62.84 20.37 18.31
C GLY A 14 -63.53 20.90 17.05
N GLY A 15 -64.74 20.45 16.72
CA GLY A 15 -65.45 20.87 15.50
C GLY A 15 -64.91 20.20 14.23
N ALA A 16 -64.31 19.02 14.37
CA ALA A 16 -63.83 18.23 13.24
C ALA A 16 -64.97 17.84 12.29
N ASP A 17 -66.19 17.63 12.80
CA ASP A 17 -67.37 17.38 11.98
C ASP A 17 -67.72 18.55 11.07
N ASP A 18 -67.58 19.79 11.57
CA ASP A 18 -67.77 21.00 10.75
C ASP A 18 -66.69 21.10 9.69
N TYR A 19 -65.44 20.81 10.03
CA TYR A 19 -64.32 20.83 9.08
C TYR A 19 -64.46 19.77 7.97
N ILE A 20 -64.89 18.56 8.33
CA ILE A 20 -65.13 17.45 7.39
C ILE A 20 -66.32 17.80 6.49
N ARG A 21 -67.44 18.22 7.08
CA ARG A 21 -68.63 18.68 6.34
C ARG A 21 -68.27 19.81 5.37
N ASP A 22 -67.58 20.83 5.84
CA ASP A 22 -67.19 21.97 5.04
C ASP A 22 -66.15 21.60 3.97
N SER A 23 -65.30 20.60 4.20
CA SER A 23 -64.41 20.05 3.16
C SER A 23 -65.16 19.29 2.07
N ILE A 24 -66.23 18.58 2.43
CA ILE A 24 -67.12 17.92 1.47
C ILE A 24 -67.88 18.98 0.66
N HIS A 25 -68.44 20.00 1.32
CA HIS A 25 -69.16 21.09 0.64
C HIS A 25 -68.25 21.82 -0.35
N ASP A 26 -67.03 22.16 0.07
CA ASP A 26 -66.01 22.79 -0.78
C ASP A 26 -65.68 21.93 -2.02
N SER A 27 -65.50 20.61 -1.84
CA SER A 27 -65.23 19.67 -2.95
C SER A 27 -66.39 19.54 -3.94
N LEU A 28 -67.62 19.78 -3.48
CA LEU A 28 -68.84 19.74 -4.30
C LEU A 28 -69.22 21.12 -4.86
N GLY A 29 -68.40 22.16 -4.63
CA GLY A 29 -68.67 23.54 -5.07
C GLY A 29 -69.81 24.22 -4.31
N LEU A 30 -70.18 23.70 -3.13
CA LEU A 30 -71.21 24.27 -2.28
C LEU A 30 -70.64 25.38 -1.38
N PRO A 31 -71.47 26.35 -0.94
CA PRO A 31 -71.02 27.42 -0.05
C PRO A 31 -70.46 26.85 1.26
N VAL A 32 -69.28 27.34 1.63
CA VAL A 32 -68.55 26.92 2.84
C VAL A 32 -68.54 28.07 3.85
N SER A 33 -68.46 27.76 5.14
CA SER A 33 -68.40 28.80 6.16
C SER A 33 -67.11 29.62 6.08
N ASP A 34 -67.20 30.93 6.34
CA ASP A 34 -66.04 31.83 6.43
C ASP A 34 -65.02 31.35 7.49
N ARG A 35 -65.52 30.75 8.58
CA ARG A 35 -64.69 30.12 9.61
C ARG A 35 -63.82 28.99 9.05
N SER A 36 -64.38 28.11 8.23
CA SER A 36 -63.65 26.99 7.63
C SER A 36 -62.61 27.45 6.62
N LEU A 37 -62.94 28.45 5.78
CA LEU A 37 -61.98 29.05 4.85
C LEU A 37 -60.78 29.67 5.58
N ARG A 38 -61.02 30.40 6.69
CA ARG A 38 -59.93 30.96 7.52
C ARG A 38 -59.05 29.89 8.16
N LEU A 39 -59.65 28.80 8.63
CA LEU A 39 -58.91 27.66 9.20
C LEU A 39 -58.04 26.98 8.15
N LYS A 40 -58.58 26.72 6.95
CA LYS A 40 -57.81 26.15 5.83
C LYS A 40 -56.68 27.08 5.40
N LEU A 41 -56.92 28.39 5.34
CA LEU A 41 -55.88 29.38 5.05
C LEU A 41 -54.75 29.33 6.08
N LEU A 42 -55.09 29.36 7.38
CA LEU A 42 -54.10 29.28 8.46
C LEU A 42 -53.28 27.97 8.39
N ALA A 43 -53.95 26.83 8.18
CA ALA A 43 -53.28 25.54 8.04
C ALA A 43 -52.36 25.49 6.82
N SER A 44 -52.80 26.05 5.69
CA SER A 44 -51.99 26.15 4.46
C SER A 44 -50.78 27.07 4.66
N GLU A 45 -50.93 28.17 5.39
CA GLU A 45 -49.82 29.09 5.68
C GLU A 45 -48.78 28.46 6.61
N ASP A 46 -49.22 27.75 7.65
CA ASP A 46 -48.32 27.02 8.56
C ASP A 46 -47.58 25.91 7.81
N HIS A 47 -48.29 25.13 6.99
CA HIS A 47 -47.67 24.10 6.16
C HIS A 47 -46.64 24.69 5.18
N ARG A 48 -46.96 25.83 4.54
CA ARG A 48 -46.02 26.53 3.65
C ARG A 48 -44.77 26.98 4.38
N ARG A 49 -44.87 27.51 5.61
CA ARG A 49 -43.71 27.91 6.42
C ARG A 49 -42.83 26.71 6.76
N ARG A 50 -43.42 25.61 7.26
CA ARG A 50 -42.67 24.39 7.58
C ARG A 50 -41.96 23.80 6.36
N LEU A 51 -42.65 23.78 5.21
CA LEU A 51 -42.05 23.32 3.95
C LEU A 51 -40.88 24.20 3.54
N GLN A 52 -41.03 25.52 3.66
CA GLN A 52 -39.97 26.48 3.38
C GLN A 52 -38.75 26.26 4.28
N ASP A 53 -38.96 26.01 5.58
CA ASP A 53 -37.88 25.69 6.51
C ASP A 53 -37.15 24.40 6.11
N HIS A 54 -37.89 23.37 5.69
CA HIS A 54 -37.31 22.11 5.19
C HIS A 54 -36.50 22.31 3.91
N VAL A 55 -36.99 23.13 2.97
CA VAL A 55 -36.25 23.46 1.75
C VAL A 55 -34.93 24.13 2.11
N PHE A 56 -34.93 25.10 3.02
CA PHE A 56 -33.68 25.76 3.44
C PHE A 56 -32.68 24.80 4.11
N ALA A 57 -33.16 23.91 4.98
CA ALA A 57 -32.32 22.90 5.60
C ALA A 57 -31.71 21.94 4.56
N LEU A 58 -32.52 21.44 3.63
CA LEU A 58 -32.05 20.55 2.57
C LEU A 58 -31.05 21.23 1.62
N GLU A 59 -31.24 22.52 1.32
CA GLU A 59 -30.27 23.26 0.53
C GLU A 59 -28.93 23.42 1.26
N GLU A 60 -28.95 23.65 2.57
CA GLU A 60 -27.74 23.72 3.37
C GLU A 60 -27.00 22.38 3.40
N ASP A 61 -27.72 21.29 3.62
CA ASP A 61 -27.19 19.92 3.59
C ASP A 61 -26.59 19.57 2.23
N LEU A 62 -27.28 19.95 1.14
CA LEU A 62 -26.78 19.75 -0.22
C LEU A 62 -25.48 20.51 -0.46
N ARG A 63 -25.40 21.77 -0.01
CA ARG A 63 -24.17 22.57 -0.11
C ARG A 63 -23.04 21.98 0.74
N ALA A 64 -23.34 21.47 1.93
CA ALA A 64 -22.37 20.81 2.79
C ALA A 64 -21.85 19.50 2.16
N ALA A 65 -22.74 18.67 1.62
CA ALA A 65 -22.39 17.44 0.92
C ALA A 65 -21.53 17.73 -0.33
N ALA A 66 -21.87 18.76 -1.11
CA ALA A 66 -21.08 19.18 -2.27
C ALA A 66 -19.65 19.57 -1.88
N ARG A 67 -19.48 20.38 -0.81
CA ARG A 67 -18.14 20.73 -0.29
C ARG A 67 -17.37 19.49 0.16
N ARG A 68 -18.04 18.53 0.82
CA ARG A 68 -17.42 17.29 1.27
C ARG A 68 -16.95 16.42 0.08
N ILE A 69 -17.74 16.34 -0.98
CA ILE A 69 -17.37 15.63 -2.20
C ILE A 69 -16.12 16.24 -2.83
N GLU A 70 -16.04 17.56 -2.94
CA GLU A 70 -14.87 18.23 -3.51
C GLU A 70 -13.60 18.02 -2.66
N GLN A 71 -13.72 18.04 -1.32
CA GLN A 71 -12.62 17.69 -0.43
C GLN A 71 -12.14 16.25 -0.65
N LEU A 72 -13.06 15.29 -0.69
CA LEU A 72 -12.72 13.88 -0.91
C LEU A 72 -12.09 13.65 -2.28
N LYS A 73 -12.55 14.35 -3.32
CA LYS A 73 -11.91 14.31 -4.65
C LYS A 73 -10.48 14.81 -4.58
N ALA A 74 -10.24 15.95 -3.94
CA ALA A 74 -8.89 16.50 -3.78
C ALA A 74 -7.97 15.54 -3.00
N GLU A 75 -8.44 15.01 -1.86
CA GLU A 75 -7.71 14.01 -1.06
C GLU A 75 -7.40 12.74 -1.88
N SER A 76 -8.39 12.22 -2.61
CA SER A 76 -8.19 11.04 -3.45
C SER A 76 -7.18 11.27 -4.58
N ALA A 77 -7.19 12.45 -5.18
CA ALA A 77 -6.24 12.83 -6.24
C ALA A 77 -4.81 12.95 -5.69
N MET A 78 -4.64 13.56 -4.52
CA MET A 78 -3.36 13.65 -3.82
C MET A 78 -2.83 12.25 -3.46
N ASN A 79 -3.69 11.40 -2.88
CA ASN A 79 -3.33 10.03 -2.51
C ASN A 79 -2.92 9.20 -3.74
N ALA A 80 -3.67 9.31 -4.84
CA ALA A 80 -3.34 8.62 -6.09
C ALA A 80 -1.99 9.08 -6.66
N ALA A 81 -1.69 10.38 -6.59
CA ALA A 81 -0.39 10.92 -7.01
C ALA A 81 0.75 10.43 -6.11
N GLY A 82 0.55 10.42 -4.78
CA GLY A 82 1.51 9.91 -3.82
C GLY A 82 1.80 8.41 -4.03
N LEU A 83 0.76 7.62 -4.28
CA LEU A 83 0.90 6.18 -4.53
C LEU A 83 1.69 5.91 -5.82
N ARG A 84 1.43 6.65 -6.91
CA ARG A 84 2.20 6.54 -8.16
C ARG A 84 3.68 6.80 -7.92
N ARG A 85 4.02 7.90 -7.25
CA ARG A 85 5.40 8.25 -6.92
C ARG A 85 6.07 7.17 -6.06
N CYS A 86 5.36 6.62 -5.08
CA CYS A 86 5.88 5.54 -4.24
C CYS A 86 6.19 4.27 -5.04
N ILE A 87 5.33 3.93 -6.00
CA ILE A 87 5.55 2.79 -6.91
C ILE A 87 6.79 3.02 -7.76
N GLU A 88 6.92 4.21 -8.36
CA GLU A 88 8.09 4.59 -9.17
C GLU A 88 9.39 4.51 -8.35
N GLU A 89 9.41 5.10 -7.16
CA GLU A 89 10.57 5.03 -6.25
C GLU A 89 10.89 3.57 -5.87
N LYS A 90 9.88 2.74 -5.58
CA LYS A 90 10.09 1.31 -5.29
C LYS A 90 10.70 0.57 -6.49
N GLU A 91 10.21 0.83 -7.70
CA GLU A 91 10.74 0.20 -8.91
C GLU A 91 12.19 0.60 -9.18
N THR A 92 12.54 1.87 -8.99
CA THR A 92 13.93 2.33 -9.09
C THR A 92 14.84 1.64 -8.07
N MET A 93 14.39 1.50 -6.82
CA MET A 93 15.13 0.82 -5.77
C MET A 93 15.31 -0.68 -6.06
N VAL A 94 14.29 -1.34 -6.59
CA VAL A 94 14.38 -2.75 -7.01
C VAL A 94 15.38 -2.93 -8.15
N SER A 95 15.39 -2.02 -9.13
CA SER A 95 16.39 -2.05 -10.21
C SER A 95 17.82 -1.91 -9.65
N ALA A 96 18.05 -0.90 -8.81
CA ALA A 96 19.36 -0.68 -8.19
C ALA A 96 19.81 -1.87 -7.32
N TYR A 97 18.88 -2.48 -6.60
CA TYR A 97 19.15 -3.69 -5.82
C TYR A 97 19.58 -4.87 -6.71
N ASN A 98 18.89 -5.09 -7.83
CA ASN A 98 19.23 -6.15 -8.78
C ASN A 98 20.60 -5.92 -9.40
N ASP A 99 20.92 -4.68 -9.77
CA ASP A 99 22.22 -4.30 -10.30
C ASP A 99 23.33 -4.59 -9.28
N LEU A 100 23.14 -4.16 -8.03
CA LEU A 100 24.08 -4.40 -6.94
C LEU A 100 24.25 -5.89 -6.64
N SER A 101 23.16 -6.65 -6.62
CA SER A 101 23.18 -8.10 -6.43
C SER A 101 23.97 -8.80 -7.54
N SER A 102 23.75 -8.39 -8.80
CA SER A 102 24.50 -8.92 -9.94
C SER A 102 25.99 -8.61 -9.85
N HIS A 103 26.35 -7.44 -9.32
CA HIS A 103 27.73 -7.04 -9.13
C HIS A 103 28.41 -7.81 -7.99
N SER A 104 27.71 -8.00 -6.86
CA SER A 104 28.18 -8.85 -5.75
C SER A 104 28.49 -10.26 -6.23
N ALA A 105 27.59 -10.87 -7.00
CA ALA A 105 27.78 -12.20 -7.54
C ALA A 105 28.97 -12.31 -8.51
N LYS A 106 29.34 -11.22 -9.21
CA LYS A 106 30.55 -11.19 -10.05
C LYS A 106 31.81 -11.12 -9.19
N LEU A 107 31.82 -10.22 -8.20
CA LEU A 107 32.94 -10.07 -7.27
C LEU A 107 33.19 -11.35 -6.47
N GLU A 108 32.14 -12.02 -6.01
CA GLU A 108 32.26 -13.31 -5.33
C GLU A 108 32.96 -14.35 -6.21
N ARG A 109 32.59 -14.45 -7.51
CA ARG A 109 33.28 -15.35 -8.44
C ARG A 109 34.74 -14.95 -8.65
N GLU A 110 35.03 -13.67 -8.79
CA GLU A 110 36.40 -13.18 -8.93
C GLU A 110 37.25 -13.52 -7.69
N CYS A 111 36.71 -13.33 -6.48
CA CYS A 111 37.37 -13.74 -5.24
C CYS A 111 37.68 -15.24 -5.24
N THR A 112 36.72 -16.09 -5.60
CA THR A 112 36.97 -17.55 -5.66
C THR A 112 38.04 -17.94 -6.68
N LEU A 113 38.16 -17.20 -7.79
CA LEU A 113 39.22 -17.43 -8.78
C LEU A 113 40.58 -17.04 -8.21
N TYR A 114 40.68 -15.89 -7.54
CA TYR A 114 41.92 -15.43 -6.91
C TYR A 114 42.38 -16.37 -5.79
N GLU A 115 41.45 -16.89 -4.98
CA GLU A 115 41.74 -17.89 -3.96
C GLU A 115 42.36 -19.15 -4.58
N ARG A 116 41.73 -19.70 -5.63
CA ARG A 116 42.24 -20.90 -6.32
C ARG A 116 43.59 -20.66 -7.00
N ASP A 117 43.78 -19.50 -7.61
CA ASP A 117 45.04 -19.19 -8.28
C ASP A 117 46.17 -18.99 -7.25
N LEU A 118 45.87 -18.45 -6.06
CA LEU A 118 46.81 -18.38 -4.95
C LEU A 118 47.17 -19.77 -4.42
N GLU A 119 46.19 -20.65 -4.21
CA GLU A 119 46.43 -22.04 -3.78
C GLU A 119 47.37 -22.76 -4.75
N ARG A 120 47.11 -22.65 -6.06
CA ARG A 120 47.98 -23.26 -7.09
C ARG A 120 49.40 -22.68 -7.06
N ALA A 121 49.55 -21.38 -6.85
CA ALA A 121 50.87 -20.76 -6.75
C ALA A 121 51.63 -21.28 -5.51
N MET A 122 50.94 -21.51 -4.40
CA MET A 122 51.53 -22.10 -3.19
C MET A 122 51.97 -23.55 -3.42
N GLU A 123 51.10 -24.38 -4.01
CA GLU A 123 51.46 -25.77 -4.38
C GLU A 123 52.70 -25.83 -5.27
N SER A 124 52.79 -24.94 -6.27
CA SER A 124 53.97 -24.84 -7.12
C SER A 124 55.24 -24.43 -6.36
N CYS A 125 55.12 -23.58 -5.33
CA CYS A 125 56.27 -23.22 -4.49
C CYS A 125 56.73 -24.41 -3.65
N ASP A 126 55.80 -25.20 -3.13
CA ASP A 126 56.09 -26.40 -2.34
C ASP A 126 56.79 -27.47 -3.21
N ASP A 127 56.32 -27.69 -4.44
CA ASP A 127 56.96 -28.58 -5.40
C ASP A 127 58.39 -28.12 -5.75
N LEU A 128 58.59 -26.84 -6.04
CA LEU A 128 59.91 -26.26 -6.31
C LEU A 128 60.85 -26.38 -5.11
N ALA A 129 60.35 -26.19 -3.89
CA ALA A 129 61.13 -26.35 -2.67
C ALA A 129 61.61 -27.80 -2.52
N LYS A 130 60.71 -28.77 -2.76
CA LYS A 130 61.04 -30.20 -2.74
C LYS A 130 62.07 -30.56 -3.80
N GLU A 131 61.91 -30.09 -5.05
CA GLU A 131 62.91 -30.28 -6.10
C GLU A 131 64.27 -29.67 -5.74
N ASN A 132 64.27 -28.50 -5.11
CA ASN A 132 65.50 -27.85 -4.65
C ASN A 132 66.22 -28.70 -3.60
N ASP A 133 65.48 -29.22 -2.62
CA ASP A 133 66.01 -30.08 -1.57
C ASP A 133 66.55 -31.40 -2.12
N GLU A 134 65.84 -32.02 -3.07
CA GLU A 134 66.31 -33.21 -3.79
C GLU A 134 67.62 -32.94 -4.55
N MET A 135 67.72 -31.80 -5.24
CA MET A 135 68.93 -31.41 -5.96
C MET A 135 70.11 -31.15 -5.01
N ARG A 136 69.86 -30.51 -3.87
CA ARG A 136 70.86 -30.31 -2.81
C ARG A 136 71.36 -31.63 -2.23
N ALA A 137 70.45 -32.58 -1.97
CA ALA A 137 70.81 -33.91 -1.50
C ALA A 137 71.74 -34.64 -2.50
N ARG A 138 71.38 -34.63 -3.80
CA ARG A 138 72.22 -35.22 -4.86
C ARG A 138 73.60 -34.57 -4.96
N LEU A 139 73.68 -33.25 -4.85
CA LEU A 139 74.96 -32.54 -4.86
C LEU A 139 75.85 -32.95 -3.68
N ASN A 140 75.28 -33.05 -2.47
CA ASN A 140 76.01 -33.47 -1.28
C ASN A 140 76.54 -34.91 -1.40
N ASP A 141 75.75 -35.82 -1.96
CA ASP A 141 76.17 -37.21 -2.23
C ASP A 141 77.33 -37.28 -3.23
N HIS A 142 77.37 -36.42 -4.25
CA HIS A 142 78.48 -36.37 -5.21
C HIS A 142 79.77 -35.76 -4.65
N THR A 143 79.68 -34.86 -3.66
CA THR A 143 80.84 -34.30 -2.96
C THR A 143 81.44 -35.23 -1.90
N THR A 144 80.80 -36.36 -1.58
CA THR A 144 81.29 -37.34 -0.60
C THR A 144 82.04 -38.53 -1.21
N LEU A 145 82.65 -38.37 -2.38
CA LEU A 145 83.60 -39.36 -2.92
C LEU A 145 84.89 -39.40 -2.06
N PRO A 146 85.34 -40.58 -1.59
CA PRO A 146 86.58 -40.68 -0.81
C PRO A 146 87.79 -40.29 -1.66
N PRO A 147 88.86 -39.70 -1.06
CA PRO A 147 90.04 -39.26 -1.81
C PRO A 147 90.67 -40.45 -2.55
N PRO A 148 91.25 -40.24 -3.76
CA PRO A 148 91.83 -41.32 -4.54
C PRO A 148 92.93 -42.03 -3.74
N ALA A 149 92.91 -43.36 -3.77
CA ALA A 149 93.82 -44.22 -3.01
C ALA A 149 95.30 -43.85 -3.27
N PRO A 150 96.17 -43.87 -2.24
CA PRO A 150 97.56 -43.46 -2.39
C PRO A 150 98.29 -44.42 -3.33
N ARG A 151 98.92 -43.88 -4.38
CA ARG A 151 99.81 -44.62 -5.27
C ARG A 151 100.99 -45.16 -4.47
N SER A 152 101.14 -46.48 -4.43
CA SER A 152 102.29 -47.14 -3.83
C SER A 152 103.55 -46.83 -4.64
N LEU A 153 104.45 -46.02 -4.08
CA LEU A 153 105.80 -45.85 -4.58
C LEU A 153 106.60 -47.10 -4.21
N ALA A 154 106.97 -47.90 -5.21
CA ALA A 154 107.93 -48.99 -5.05
C ALA A 154 109.28 -48.41 -4.60
N ARG A 155 109.70 -48.74 -3.37
CA ARG A 155 111.04 -48.44 -2.85
C ARG A 155 112.07 -49.25 -3.65
N VAL A 156 112.88 -48.58 -4.45
CA VAL A 156 114.15 -49.13 -4.96
C VAL A 156 115.12 -49.21 -3.79
N ARG A 157 115.53 -50.43 -3.42
CA ARG A 157 116.64 -50.67 -2.48
C ARG A 157 117.96 -50.44 -3.21
N VAL A 158 118.80 -49.56 -2.67
CA VAL A 158 120.24 -49.49 -2.96
C VAL A 158 120.95 -50.48 -2.05
#